data_AF-A0A0B8WR60-F1
#
_entry.id   AF-A0A0B8WR60-F1
#
_cell.length_a   1.000
_cell.length_b   1.000
_cell.length_c   1.000
_cell.angle_alpha   90.00
_cell.angle_beta   90.00
_cell.angle_gamma   90.00
#
_symmetry.space_group_name_H-M   'P 1'
#
loop_
_entity.id
_entity.type
_entity.pdbx_description
1 polymer ?
#
loop_
_entity_poly.entity_id
_entity_poly.type
_entity_poly.pdbx_seq_one_letter_code
_entity_poly.pdbx_strand_id
1 'polypeptide(L)'
;MNLLRRFAFWTELDLRSLAVFRIAMGACLCSDLVTKLYYARDFYSDWGVMPRTYWVSNFMSNSKISLMLANGEAWFQYAFLAVALLSALLFTAGYKTKLFQIITLVLLGSIQTRNSFLLSAADDLLRLSLFWSLLLPLDRYYSVSHPTTSTHPQAQTKYYSIAGALFILQLVIMYIFTAFYKWNPTWTEDSSAIYYALNIDHFTTPVGKWFSQYEQAGRILTQVTLIWEFVGPLLLFIPWKTKMFRTIAALSFIGFHFSLAVCLNLGTFPWVAISYWLAFLPGDVWETALNSFKKIKGSQFITPTQIQGNHRLLTLELIFVGFMSLVFTQNLADLINQRPLLPKPLRSLLMTTNLNQTWDMFAPYPIRNDGWFVLEGTYLNGETKDCLTNQAITFAKPSYVSNLYPSSEWRKFYLFLWDRGDRQILLPFARYLCRSSKSSDGMSPLSTLKITFMKETTPPLGMPFPDVVPVTLWQHDCFSK
;
A
#
# COMPACT_ATOMS: atom_id res chain seq x y z
N MET A 1 -8.31 -4.00 39.67
CA MET A 1 -9.10 -3.70 38.44
C MET A 1 -9.29 -5.01 37.68
N ASN A 2 -10.54 -5.45 37.48
CA ASN A 2 -10.85 -6.79 36.93
C ASN A 2 -10.32 -6.96 35.49
N LEU A 3 -9.86 -8.17 35.11
CA LEU A 3 -9.25 -8.48 33.80
C LEU A 3 -10.13 -8.03 32.62
N LEU A 4 -11.45 -8.22 32.73
CA LEU A 4 -12.43 -7.77 31.75
C LEU A 4 -12.47 -6.25 31.55
N ARG A 5 -12.28 -5.47 32.63
CA ARG A 5 -12.20 -3.99 32.52
C ARG A 5 -10.90 -3.54 31.85
N ARG A 6 -9.79 -4.27 32.07
CA ARG A 6 -8.51 -4.02 31.37
C ARG A 6 -8.60 -4.35 29.89
N PHE A 7 -9.23 -5.48 29.54
CA PHE A 7 -9.45 -5.88 28.15
C PHE A 7 -10.37 -4.91 27.39
N ALA A 8 -11.47 -4.48 28.00
CA ALA A 8 -12.35 -3.46 27.41
C ALA A 8 -11.55 -2.20 27.07
N PHE A 9 -10.72 -1.73 27.99
CA PHE A 9 -9.94 -0.53 27.78
C PHE A 9 -8.92 -0.62 26.63
N TRP A 10 -8.27 -1.77 26.45
CA TRP A 10 -7.35 -2.00 25.32
C TRP A 10 -8.05 -2.07 23.96
N THR A 11 -9.34 -2.35 23.94
CA THR A 11 -10.12 -2.58 22.71
C THR A 11 -11.09 -1.44 22.40
N GLU A 12 -11.06 -0.37 23.20
CA GLU A 12 -11.88 0.83 22.99
C GLU A 12 -11.51 1.54 21.68
N LEU A 13 -12.49 1.82 20.83
CA LEU A 13 -12.34 2.71 19.66
C LEU A 13 -13.43 3.78 19.69
N ASP A 14 -13.12 4.99 19.21
CA ASP A 14 -14.11 6.05 19.06
C ASP A 14 -14.83 5.92 17.70
N LEU A 15 -16.16 5.92 17.71
CA LEU A 15 -16.99 5.73 16.52
C LEU A 15 -16.86 6.87 15.51
N ARG A 16 -16.50 8.08 15.94
CA ARG A 16 -16.21 9.21 15.04
C ARG A 16 -14.86 9.00 14.34
N SER A 17 -13.87 8.50 15.07
CA SER A 17 -12.58 8.08 14.50
C SER A 17 -12.76 6.98 13.46
N LEU A 18 -13.63 5.99 13.71
CA LEU A 18 -13.96 4.95 12.74
C LEU A 18 -14.66 5.50 11.48
N ALA A 19 -15.52 6.51 11.63
CA ALA A 19 -16.15 7.16 10.49
C ALA A 19 -15.13 7.96 9.66
N VAL A 20 -14.20 8.67 10.31
CA VAL A 20 -13.12 9.39 9.62
C VAL A 20 -12.15 8.42 8.94
N PHE A 21 -11.81 7.30 9.60
CA PHE A 21 -11.08 6.19 8.98
C PHE A 21 -11.78 5.72 7.71
N ARG A 22 -13.10 5.44 7.75
CA ARG A 22 -13.87 5.01 6.57
C ARG A 22 -13.78 6.03 5.43
N ILE A 23 -13.93 7.32 5.72
CA ILE A 23 -13.87 8.38 4.71
C ILE A 23 -12.46 8.50 4.13
N ALA A 24 -11.42 8.56 4.98
CA ALA A 24 -10.03 8.69 4.55
C ALA A 24 -9.54 7.45 3.76
N MET A 25 -9.88 6.25 4.24
CA MET A 25 -9.62 4.98 3.55
C MET A 25 -10.34 4.94 2.20
N GLY A 26 -11.61 5.35 2.19
CA GLY A 26 -12.43 5.49 1.00
C GLY A 26 -11.83 6.43 -0.05
N ALA A 27 -11.29 7.57 0.38
CA ALA A 27 -10.58 8.50 -0.48
C ALA A 27 -9.30 7.88 -1.07
N CYS A 28 -8.52 7.14 -0.27
CA CYS A 28 -7.35 6.41 -0.77
C CYS A 28 -7.73 5.37 -1.82
N LEU A 29 -8.81 4.60 -1.59
CA LEU A 29 -9.33 3.63 -2.57
C LEU A 29 -9.78 4.30 -3.86
N CYS A 30 -10.51 5.42 -3.77
CA CYS A 30 -10.97 6.15 -4.95
C CYS A 30 -9.81 6.70 -5.75
N SER A 31 -8.81 7.31 -5.09
CA SER A 31 -7.60 7.82 -5.74
C SER A 31 -6.84 6.70 -6.46
N ASP A 32 -6.67 5.55 -5.83
CA ASP A 32 -6.00 4.39 -6.41
C ASP A 32 -6.75 3.86 -7.65
N LEU A 33 -8.07 3.75 -7.56
CA LEU A 33 -8.93 3.26 -8.64
C LEU A 33 -8.99 4.24 -9.83
N VAL A 34 -8.98 5.55 -9.59
CA VAL A 34 -8.92 6.56 -10.66
C VAL A 34 -7.62 6.44 -11.45
N THR A 35 -6.48 6.25 -10.79
CA THR A 35 -5.22 6.04 -11.51
C THR A 35 -5.23 4.74 -12.31
N LYS A 36 -5.77 3.65 -11.74
CA LYS A 36 -5.93 2.37 -12.44
C LYS A 36 -6.89 2.46 -13.62
N LEU A 37 -7.94 3.29 -13.53
CA LEU A 37 -8.85 3.58 -14.64
C LEU A 37 -8.09 4.24 -15.80
N TYR A 38 -7.24 5.23 -15.50
CA TYR A 38 -6.48 5.94 -16.54
C TYR A 38 -5.61 4.98 -17.38
N TYR A 39 -4.95 4.01 -16.72
CA TYR A 39 -4.08 3.02 -17.38
C TYR A 39 -4.70 1.63 -17.53
N ALA A 40 -6.04 1.53 -17.53
CA ALA A 40 -6.74 0.25 -17.52
C ALA A 40 -6.38 -0.63 -18.73
N ARG A 41 -6.33 -0.02 -19.93
CA ARG A 41 -5.94 -0.71 -21.16
C ARG A 41 -4.52 -1.25 -21.06
N ASP A 42 -3.58 -0.45 -20.61
CA ASP A 42 -2.15 -0.79 -20.67
C ASP A 42 -1.78 -1.88 -19.68
N PHE A 43 -2.39 -1.89 -18.49
CA PHE A 43 -2.01 -2.82 -17.43
C PHE A 43 -2.92 -4.03 -17.23
N TYR A 44 -4.17 -3.95 -17.68
CA TYR A 44 -5.17 -4.97 -17.37
C TYR A 44 -5.80 -5.65 -18.60
N SER A 45 -5.65 -5.09 -19.81
CA SER A 45 -6.19 -5.68 -21.04
C SER A 45 -5.21 -6.64 -21.75
N ASP A 46 -5.71 -7.44 -22.69
CA ASP A 46 -4.90 -8.32 -23.55
C ASP A 46 -4.06 -7.55 -24.58
N TRP A 47 -4.39 -6.27 -24.85
CA TRP A 47 -3.58 -5.38 -25.67
C TRP A 47 -2.33 -4.86 -24.93
N GLY A 48 -2.41 -4.80 -23.59
CA GLY A 48 -1.44 -4.15 -22.72
C GLY A 48 -0.11 -4.87 -22.54
N VAL A 49 0.65 -4.44 -21.52
CA VAL A 49 1.95 -5.00 -21.15
C VAL A 49 1.85 -6.39 -20.51
N MET A 50 0.67 -6.77 -20.03
CA MET A 50 0.44 -8.03 -19.32
C MET A 50 -0.83 -8.75 -19.80
N PRO A 51 -0.82 -9.38 -21.00
CA PRO A 51 -1.96 -10.15 -21.49
C PRO A 51 -2.36 -11.27 -20.53
N ARG A 52 -3.66 -11.59 -20.45
CA ARG A 52 -4.19 -12.56 -19.46
C ARG A 52 -3.61 -13.96 -19.65
N THR A 53 -3.51 -14.43 -20.89
CA THR A 53 -2.96 -15.76 -21.19
C THR A 53 -1.52 -15.88 -20.68
N TYR A 54 -0.72 -14.82 -20.90
CA TYR A 54 0.65 -14.74 -20.41
C TYR A 54 0.70 -14.71 -18.88
N TRP A 55 -0.16 -13.92 -18.24
CA TRP A 55 -0.26 -13.84 -16.78
C TRP A 55 -0.60 -15.20 -16.14
N VAL A 56 -1.62 -15.86 -16.67
CA VAL A 56 -2.12 -17.15 -16.15
C VAL A 56 -1.07 -18.25 -16.34
N SER A 57 -0.39 -18.31 -17.49
CA SER A 57 0.55 -19.39 -17.78
C SER A 57 1.89 -19.27 -17.05
N ASN A 58 2.33 -18.05 -16.71
CA ASN A 58 3.69 -17.82 -16.19
C ASN A 58 3.72 -17.41 -14.71
N PHE A 59 2.71 -16.69 -14.20
CA PHE A 59 2.81 -16.03 -12.90
C PHE A 59 1.70 -16.36 -11.91
N MET A 60 0.50 -16.68 -12.39
CA MET A 60 -0.64 -16.86 -11.52
C MET A 60 -0.56 -18.17 -10.73
N SER A 61 -0.60 -18.07 -9.39
CA SER A 61 -0.73 -19.24 -8.51
C SER A 61 -2.13 -19.86 -8.61
N ASN A 62 -2.19 -21.19 -8.56
CA ASN A 62 -3.45 -21.96 -8.53
C ASN A 62 -4.36 -21.64 -7.33
N SER A 63 -3.84 -20.97 -6.29
CA SER A 63 -4.61 -20.55 -5.11
C SER A 63 -5.10 -19.09 -5.18
N LYS A 64 -4.97 -18.42 -6.33
CA LYS A 64 -5.49 -17.06 -6.51
C LYS A 64 -6.65 -17.04 -7.48
N ILE A 65 -7.58 -16.10 -7.28
CA ILE A 65 -8.78 -15.93 -8.11
C ILE A 65 -8.89 -14.46 -8.49
N SER A 66 -9.16 -14.18 -9.77
CA SER A 66 -9.47 -12.84 -10.26
C SER A 66 -10.66 -12.89 -11.20
N LEU A 67 -11.74 -12.20 -10.83
CA LEU A 67 -12.92 -12.02 -11.67
C LEU A 67 -12.60 -11.18 -12.91
N MET A 68 -11.58 -10.33 -12.83
CA MET A 68 -11.13 -9.46 -13.92
C MET A 68 -10.47 -10.26 -15.07
N LEU A 69 -10.12 -11.53 -14.85
CA LEU A 69 -9.65 -12.43 -15.90
C LEU A 69 -10.76 -12.97 -16.81
N ALA A 70 -12.04 -12.74 -16.49
CA ALA A 70 -13.15 -13.27 -17.27
C ALA A 70 -13.16 -12.78 -18.74
N ASN A 71 -12.67 -11.57 -18.98
CA ASN A 71 -12.55 -10.99 -20.32
C ASN A 71 -11.32 -10.07 -20.35
N GLY A 72 -10.59 -10.04 -21.47
CA GLY A 72 -9.35 -9.28 -21.64
C GLY A 72 -9.50 -8.01 -22.47
N GLU A 73 -10.69 -7.75 -23.00
CA GLU A 73 -10.96 -6.54 -23.76
C GLU A 73 -10.88 -5.29 -22.89
N ALA A 74 -10.43 -4.18 -23.49
CA ALA A 74 -10.22 -2.93 -22.77
C ALA A 74 -11.52 -2.44 -22.11
N TRP A 75 -12.65 -2.46 -22.83
CA TRP A 75 -13.95 -2.02 -22.32
C TRP A 75 -14.36 -2.77 -21.05
N PHE A 76 -14.05 -4.06 -20.95
CA PHE A 76 -14.37 -4.86 -19.77
C PHE A 76 -13.52 -4.43 -18.57
N GLN A 77 -12.24 -4.13 -18.77
CA GLN A 77 -11.37 -3.62 -17.70
C GLN A 77 -11.88 -2.27 -17.18
N TYR A 78 -12.25 -1.35 -18.08
CA TYR A 78 -12.83 -0.06 -17.71
C TYR A 78 -14.14 -0.23 -16.94
N ALA A 79 -15.05 -1.08 -17.41
CA ALA A 79 -16.31 -1.36 -16.73
C ALA A 79 -16.09 -1.96 -15.33
N PHE A 80 -15.17 -2.94 -15.20
CA PHE A 80 -14.84 -3.55 -13.91
C PHE A 80 -14.31 -2.53 -12.91
N LEU A 81 -13.37 -1.69 -13.34
CA LEU A 81 -12.79 -0.63 -12.50
C LEU A 81 -13.80 0.48 -12.17
N ALA A 82 -14.72 0.81 -13.08
CA ALA A 82 -15.80 1.76 -12.82
C ALA A 82 -16.77 1.25 -11.74
N VAL A 83 -17.12 -0.05 -11.78
CA VAL A 83 -17.94 -0.69 -10.74
C VAL A 83 -17.18 -0.71 -9.40
N ALA A 84 -15.87 -0.98 -9.42
CA ALA A 84 -15.04 -0.91 -8.22
C ALA A 84 -15.00 0.51 -7.63
N LEU A 85 -14.85 1.53 -8.47
CA LEU A 85 -14.85 2.94 -8.06
C LEU A 85 -16.21 3.34 -7.46
N LEU A 86 -17.31 2.96 -8.10
CA LEU A 86 -18.65 3.21 -7.57
C LEU A 86 -18.86 2.53 -6.21
N SER A 87 -18.43 1.28 -6.06
CA SER A 87 -18.48 0.56 -4.79
C SER A 87 -17.67 1.27 -3.70
N ALA A 88 -16.46 1.73 -4.01
CA ALA A 88 -15.62 2.48 -3.09
C ALA A 88 -16.27 3.82 -2.70
N LEU A 89 -16.87 4.55 -3.64
CA LEU A 89 -17.61 5.80 -3.36
C LEU A 89 -18.80 5.56 -2.42
N LEU A 90 -19.57 4.49 -2.64
CA LEU A 90 -20.72 4.15 -1.78
C LEU A 90 -20.27 3.72 -0.37
N PHE A 91 -19.17 2.98 -0.26
CA PHE A 91 -18.51 2.70 1.02
C PHE A 91 -18.05 4.00 1.71
N THR A 92 -17.42 4.91 0.97
CA THR A 92 -16.94 6.21 1.47
C THR A 92 -18.07 7.12 1.93
N ALA A 93 -19.24 7.07 1.27
CA ALA A 93 -20.45 7.79 1.68
C ALA A 93 -21.18 7.14 2.86
N GLY A 94 -20.94 5.84 3.10
CA GLY A 94 -21.58 5.10 4.18
C GLY A 94 -22.95 4.58 3.76
N TYR A 95 -23.18 4.47 2.46
CA TYR A 95 -24.38 3.88 1.92
C TYR A 95 -24.24 2.35 1.97
N LYS A 96 -25.17 1.64 2.64
CA LYS A 96 -25.13 0.20 2.89
C LYS A 96 -23.70 -0.31 3.17
N THR A 97 -23.03 0.32 4.13
CA THR A 97 -21.56 0.25 4.31
C THR A 97 -21.01 -1.17 4.29
N LYS A 98 -21.65 -2.13 4.96
CA LYS A 98 -21.18 -3.52 4.99
C LYS A 98 -21.25 -4.21 3.64
N LEU A 99 -22.30 -3.97 2.87
CA LEU A 99 -22.45 -4.52 1.53
C LEU A 99 -21.35 -3.99 0.60
N PHE A 100 -21.18 -2.67 0.54
CA PHE A 100 -20.18 -2.06 -0.34
C PHE A 100 -18.74 -2.25 0.15
N GLN A 101 -18.52 -2.44 1.45
CA GLN A 101 -17.23 -2.89 1.98
C GLN A 101 -16.85 -4.28 1.44
N ILE A 102 -17.78 -5.24 1.48
CA ILE A 102 -17.57 -6.61 0.97
C ILE A 102 -17.36 -6.60 -0.55
N ILE A 103 -18.21 -5.88 -1.29
CA ILE A 103 -18.07 -5.75 -2.75
C ILE A 103 -16.71 -5.13 -3.09
N THR A 104 -16.32 -4.05 -2.42
CA THR A 104 -15.01 -3.41 -2.63
C THR A 104 -13.87 -4.36 -2.32
N LEU A 105 -13.94 -5.14 -1.24
CA LEU A 105 -12.91 -6.12 -0.88
C LEU A 105 -12.73 -7.18 -1.98
N VAL A 106 -13.83 -7.73 -2.51
CA VAL A 106 -13.80 -8.73 -3.59
C VAL A 106 -13.24 -8.15 -4.88
N LEU A 107 -13.71 -6.96 -5.29
CA LEU A 107 -13.25 -6.30 -6.51
C LEU A 107 -11.78 -5.90 -6.41
N LEU A 108 -11.34 -5.38 -5.26
CA LEU A 108 -9.95 -5.03 -4.99
C LEU A 108 -9.05 -6.26 -5.05
N GLY A 109 -9.43 -7.37 -4.39
CA GLY A 109 -8.67 -8.62 -4.46
C GLY A 109 -8.56 -9.16 -5.90
N SER A 110 -9.62 -9.01 -6.70
CA SER A 110 -9.62 -9.36 -8.12
C SER A 110 -8.67 -8.48 -8.94
N ILE A 111 -8.68 -7.16 -8.74
CA ILE A 111 -7.78 -6.20 -9.42
C ILE A 111 -6.32 -6.50 -9.08
N GLN A 112 -6.03 -6.69 -7.79
CA GLN A 112 -4.67 -6.94 -7.31
C GLN A 112 -4.12 -8.29 -7.79
N THR A 113 -4.98 -9.29 -7.94
CA THR A 113 -4.62 -10.60 -8.48
C THR A 113 -4.40 -10.57 -10.01
N ARG A 114 -5.08 -9.68 -10.75
CA ARG A 114 -4.97 -9.60 -12.21
C ARG A 114 -3.58 -9.16 -12.68
N ASN A 115 -2.91 -8.33 -11.90
CA ASN A 115 -1.55 -7.89 -12.19
C ASN A 115 -0.82 -7.57 -10.87
N SER A 116 -0.11 -8.55 -10.32
CA SER A 116 0.54 -8.38 -9.02
C SER A 116 1.84 -7.55 -9.08
N PHE A 117 2.32 -7.18 -10.27
CA PHE A 117 3.53 -6.36 -10.44
C PHE A 117 3.30 -4.88 -10.19
N LEU A 118 2.04 -4.47 -10.05
CA LEU A 118 1.67 -3.10 -9.68
C LEU A 118 1.44 -2.93 -8.17
N LEU A 119 1.59 -4.02 -7.42
CA LEU A 119 1.31 -4.01 -5.99
C LEU A 119 2.47 -3.41 -5.20
N SER A 120 2.09 -2.89 -4.05
CA SER A 120 2.95 -2.32 -3.04
C SER A 120 2.38 -2.64 -1.66
N ALA A 121 3.12 -2.34 -0.61
CA ALA A 121 2.60 -2.48 0.75
C ALA A 121 1.30 -1.68 1.01
N ALA A 122 1.03 -0.62 0.22
CA ALA A 122 -0.23 0.12 0.26
C ALA A 122 -1.43 -0.78 -0.08
N ASP A 123 -1.28 -1.59 -1.14
CA ASP A 123 -2.33 -2.44 -1.68
C ASP A 123 -2.73 -3.54 -0.68
N ASP A 124 -1.73 -4.10 0.03
CA ASP A 124 -1.97 -5.05 1.11
C ASP A 124 -2.65 -4.37 2.31
N LEU A 125 -2.16 -3.20 2.73
CA LEU A 125 -2.75 -2.48 3.86
C LEU A 125 -4.20 -2.04 3.58
N LEU A 126 -4.52 -1.60 2.36
CA LEU A 126 -5.88 -1.29 1.92
C LEU A 126 -6.81 -2.49 2.10
N ARG A 127 -6.41 -3.65 1.57
CA ARG A 127 -7.23 -4.86 1.61
C ARG A 127 -7.39 -5.40 3.03
N LEU A 128 -6.30 -5.42 3.81
CA LEU A 128 -6.30 -5.89 5.20
C LEU A 128 -7.13 -4.97 6.08
N SER A 129 -7.00 -3.65 5.96
CA SER A 129 -7.78 -2.70 6.73
C SER A 129 -9.28 -2.80 6.43
N LEU A 130 -9.66 -3.02 5.15
CA LEU A 130 -11.04 -3.32 4.78
C LEU A 130 -11.53 -4.64 5.40
N PHE A 131 -10.72 -5.71 5.36
CA PHE A 131 -11.09 -7.00 5.94
C PHE A 131 -11.25 -6.93 7.46
N TRP A 132 -10.25 -6.44 8.19
CA TRP A 132 -10.25 -6.42 9.65
C TRP A 132 -11.27 -5.45 10.25
N SER A 133 -11.73 -4.46 9.47
CA SER A 133 -12.82 -3.57 9.86
C SER A 133 -14.22 -4.08 9.48
N LEU A 134 -14.36 -5.28 8.88
CA LEU A 134 -15.65 -5.87 8.50
C LEU A 134 -16.61 -6.05 9.68
N LEU A 135 -16.09 -6.30 10.88
CA LEU A 135 -16.91 -6.44 12.10
C LEU A 135 -17.09 -5.11 12.86
N LEU A 136 -16.43 -4.02 12.43
CA LEU A 136 -16.54 -2.71 13.07
C LEU A 136 -17.74 -1.89 12.56
N PRO A 137 -18.42 -1.11 13.43
CA PRO A 137 -19.58 -0.30 13.06
C PRO A 137 -19.17 1.03 12.41
N LEU A 138 -18.63 0.99 11.19
CA LEU A 138 -18.03 2.13 10.47
C LEU A 138 -19.05 3.21 10.00
N ASP A 139 -20.34 2.94 10.15
CA ASP A 139 -21.44 3.73 9.58
C ASP A 139 -22.32 4.43 10.63
N ARG A 140 -21.88 4.44 11.90
CA ARG A 140 -22.60 5.09 13.01
C ARG A 140 -22.51 6.62 12.98
N TYR A 141 -21.47 7.16 12.36
CA TYR A 141 -21.27 8.60 12.17
C TYR A 141 -20.93 8.90 10.71
N TYR A 142 -21.28 10.11 10.26
CA TYR A 142 -20.98 10.66 8.92
C TYR A 142 -21.41 9.75 7.76
N SER A 143 -22.55 9.07 7.90
CA SER A 143 -23.04 8.04 6.99
C SER A 143 -24.39 8.43 6.38
N VAL A 144 -24.55 8.20 5.08
CA VAL A 144 -25.83 8.44 4.38
C VAL A 144 -26.91 7.43 4.81
N SER A 145 -26.56 6.20 5.17
CA SER A 145 -27.56 5.18 5.56
C SER A 145 -28.18 5.43 6.94
N HIS A 146 -27.45 6.12 7.81
CA HIS A 146 -27.88 6.47 9.15
C HIS A 146 -27.72 7.98 9.31
N PRO A 147 -28.57 8.79 8.61
CA PRO A 147 -28.53 10.22 8.79
C PRO A 147 -28.79 10.50 10.27
N THR A 148 -27.98 11.38 10.86
CA THR A 148 -28.05 11.78 12.27
C THR A 148 -29.37 12.53 12.51
N THR A 149 -30.50 11.82 12.53
CA THR A 149 -31.76 12.34 13.03
C THR A 149 -31.62 12.52 14.53
N SER A 150 -31.71 13.77 14.95
CA SER A 150 -31.50 14.35 16.27
C SER A 150 -32.44 13.86 17.38
N THR A 151 -32.96 12.64 17.32
CA THR A 151 -34.00 12.13 18.24
C THR A 151 -33.48 11.16 19.31
N HIS A 152 -32.18 10.84 19.34
CA HIS A 152 -31.59 10.06 20.43
C HIS A 152 -30.60 10.90 21.27
N PRO A 153 -30.96 11.30 22.51
CA PRO A 153 -30.16 12.20 23.36
C PRO A 153 -28.85 11.61 23.91
N GLN A 154 -28.41 10.43 23.47
CA GLN A 154 -27.28 9.71 24.06
C GLN A 154 -26.53 8.90 22.99
N ALA A 155 -25.90 9.59 22.04
CA ALA A 155 -25.11 8.90 21.01
C ALA A 155 -23.85 8.30 21.65
N GLN A 156 -23.83 6.98 21.82
CA GLN A 156 -22.63 6.24 22.23
C GLN A 156 -21.49 6.63 21.27
N THR A 157 -20.33 7.01 21.82
CA THR A 157 -19.13 7.36 21.05
C THR A 157 -18.07 6.28 21.13
N LYS A 158 -18.15 5.39 22.13
CA LYS A 158 -17.15 4.38 22.43
C LYS A 158 -17.63 2.99 22.04
N TYR A 159 -16.78 2.23 21.36
CA TYR A 159 -17.05 0.87 20.95
C TYR A 159 -15.98 -0.08 21.51
N TYR A 160 -16.43 -1.18 22.12
CA TYR A 160 -15.60 -2.19 22.75
C TYR A 160 -15.93 -3.54 22.11
N SER A 161 -14.94 -4.21 21.52
CA SER A 161 -15.18 -5.50 20.85
C SER A 161 -13.90 -6.28 20.59
N ILE A 162 -14.05 -7.58 20.36
CA ILE A 162 -12.96 -8.43 19.83
C ILE A 162 -12.56 -7.92 18.44
N ALA A 163 -13.51 -7.49 17.61
CA ALA A 163 -13.23 -6.86 16.31
C ALA A 163 -12.28 -5.66 16.42
N GLY A 164 -12.46 -4.79 17.42
CA GLY A 164 -11.56 -3.68 17.72
C GLY A 164 -10.15 -4.16 18.09
N ALA A 165 -10.06 -5.21 18.90
CA ALA A 165 -8.78 -5.85 19.25
C ALA A 165 -8.03 -6.35 18.01
N LEU A 166 -8.72 -7.08 17.13
CA LEU A 166 -8.14 -7.64 15.91
C LEU A 166 -7.70 -6.54 14.94
N PHE A 167 -8.48 -5.47 14.82
CA PHE A 167 -8.13 -4.31 14.00
C PHE A 167 -6.89 -3.56 14.51
N ILE A 168 -6.75 -3.41 15.84
CA ILE A 168 -5.52 -2.88 16.46
C ILE A 168 -4.34 -3.83 16.20
N LEU A 169 -4.54 -5.13 16.43
CA LEU A 169 -3.49 -6.13 16.32
C LEU A 169 -2.91 -6.23 14.91
N GLN A 170 -3.74 -6.14 13.86
CA GLN A 170 -3.25 -6.09 12.48
C GLN A 170 -2.25 -4.93 12.26
N LEU A 171 -2.54 -3.73 12.79
CA LEU A 171 -1.64 -2.59 12.67
C LEU A 171 -0.33 -2.84 13.44
N VAL A 172 -0.44 -3.39 14.64
CA VAL A 172 0.73 -3.71 15.48
C VAL A 172 1.61 -4.77 14.83
N ILE A 173 1.01 -5.79 14.21
CA ILE A 173 1.73 -6.80 13.41
C ILE A 173 2.53 -6.11 12.31
N MET A 174 1.93 -5.22 11.52
CA MET A 174 2.64 -4.51 10.45
C MET A 174 3.93 -3.84 10.98
N TYR A 175 3.82 -3.04 12.04
CA TYR A 175 4.95 -2.29 12.56
C TYR A 175 6.01 -3.14 13.25
N ILE A 176 5.59 -4.09 14.10
CA ILE A 176 6.55 -4.93 14.83
C ILE A 176 7.32 -5.83 13.86
N PHE A 177 6.66 -6.43 12.87
CA PHE A 177 7.36 -7.23 11.86
C PHE A 177 8.26 -6.37 10.98
N THR A 178 7.84 -5.14 10.63
CA THR A 178 8.72 -4.18 9.93
C THR A 178 10.00 -3.90 10.73
N ALA A 179 9.88 -3.64 12.04
CA ALA A 179 11.03 -3.43 12.91
C ALA A 179 11.94 -4.67 12.99
N PHE A 180 11.37 -5.88 13.04
CA PHE A 180 12.16 -7.11 13.03
C PHE A 180 12.89 -7.34 11.70
N TYR A 181 12.26 -7.07 10.56
CA TYR A 181 12.95 -7.13 9.27
C TYR A 181 14.13 -6.14 9.21
N LYS A 182 14.00 -5.00 9.88
CA LYS A 182 15.06 -3.97 9.98
C LYS A 182 16.12 -4.29 11.04
N TRP A 183 16.08 -5.45 11.69
CA TRP A 183 17.08 -5.81 12.72
C TRP A 183 18.38 -6.35 12.09
N ASN A 184 19.19 -5.46 11.53
CA ASN A 184 20.48 -5.79 10.89
C ASN A 184 21.46 -4.61 10.96
N PRO A 185 22.77 -4.83 10.68
CA PRO A 185 23.81 -3.82 10.87
C PRO A 185 23.57 -2.49 10.16
N THR A 186 22.92 -2.48 8.98
CA THR A 186 22.63 -1.23 8.26
C THR A 186 21.69 -0.30 9.03
N TRP A 187 20.80 -0.87 9.85
CA TRP A 187 19.90 -0.12 10.72
C TRP A 187 20.45 0.07 12.13
N THR A 188 21.13 -0.93 12.70
CA THR A 188 21.54 -0.94 14.11
C THR A 188 22.94 -0.40 14.36
N GLU A 189 23.93 -0.80 13.55
CA GLU A 189 25.34 -0.48 13.77
C GLU A 189 25.75 0.72 12.91
N ASP A 190 25.60 0.59 11.59
CA ASP A 190 26.00 1.61 10.62
C ASP A 190 25.08 2.84 10.65
N SER A 191 23.83 2.65 11.06
CA SER A 191 22.76 3.66 11.04
C SER A 191 22.62 4.35 9.67
N SER A 192 22.82 3.60 8.58
CA SER A 192 22.89 4.16 7.22
C SER A 192 21.64 3.86 6.38
N ALA A 193 20.62 3.21 6.95
CA ALA A 193 19.46 2.78 6.20
C ALA A 193 18.65 3.92 5.57
N ILE A 194 18.44 5.04 6.28
CA ILE A 194 17.75 6.20 5.70
C ILE A 194 18.58 6.87 4.61
N TYR A 195 19.92 6.87 4.74
CA TYR A 195 20.80 7.33 3.67
C TYR A 195 20.56 6.51 2.40
N TYR A 196 20.54 5.18 2.48
CA TYR A 196 20.23 4.35 1.31
C TYR A 196 18.81 4.59 0.79
N ALA A 197 17.80 4.68 1.66
CA ALA A 197 16.41 4.91 1.24
C ALA A 197 16.22 6.23 0.47
N LEU A 198 16.92 7.30 0.89
CA LEU A 198 16.89 8.61 0.22
C LEU A 198 17.81 8.72 -1.01
N ASN A 199 18.60 7.69 -1.28
CA ASN A 199 19.39 7.58 -2.52
C ASN A 199 18.77 6.58 -3.51
N ILE A 200 17.52 6.15 -3.25
CA ILE A 200 16.70 5.48 -4.27
C ILE A 200 15.99 6.58 -5.07
N ASP A 201 16.57 6.98 -6.19
CA ASP A 201 16.11 8.08 -7.04
C ASP A 201 14.74 7.81 -7.67
N HIS A 202 14.33 6.56 -7.81
CA HIS A 202 12.96 6.21 -8.21
C HIS A 202 11.90 6.74 -7.22
N PHE A 203 12.22 6.79 -5.93
CA PHE A 203 11.28 7.23 -4.89
C PHE A 203 11.58 8.61 -4.35
N THR A 204 12.84 9.05 -4.39
CA THR A 204 13.23 10.28 -3.72
C THR A 204 12.62 11.53 -4.37
N THR A 205 12.04 12.39 -3.54
CA THR A 205 11.49 13.69 -3.95
C THR A 205 12.57 14.78 -3.88
N PRO A 206 12.31 16.00 -4.40
CA PRO A 206 13.23 17.13 -4.20
C PRO A 206 13.53 17.42 -2.72
N VAL A 207 12.54 17.30 -1.84
CA VAL A 207 12.74 17.51 -0.39
C VAL A 207 13.57 16.38 0.21
N GLY A 208 13.31 15.12 -0.20
CA GLY A 208 14.11 13.97 0.23
C GLY A 208 15.57 14.08 -0.21
N LYS A 209 15.81 14.52 -1.46
CA LYS A 209 17.15 14.76 -2.01
C LYS A 209 17.86 15.93 -1.31
N TRP A 210 17.12 16.98 -0.98
CA TRP A 210 17.65 18.05 -0.14
C TRP A 210 17.92 17.58 1.29
N PHE A 211 17.19 16.61 1.82
CA PHE A 211 17.43 16.08 3.16
C PHE A 211 18.61 15.09 3.20
N SER A 212 18.88 14.37 2.11
CA SER A 212 19.91 13.31 2.06
C SER A 212 21.34 13.82 2.29
N GLN A 213 21.60 15.12 2.06
CA GLN A 213 22.87 15.79 2.35
C GLN A 213 23.14 15.98 3.86
N TYR A 214 22.13 15.82 4.74
CA TYR A 214 22.31 15.93 6.20
C TYR A 214 22.56 14.54 6.83
N GLU A 215 23.75 14.00 6.60
CA GLU A 215 24.13 12.63 7.00
C GLU A 215 23.86 12.31 8.47
N GLN A 216 24.22 13.22 9.38
CA GLN A 216 24.03 13.02 10.82
C GLN A 216 22.54 12.91 11.19
N ALA A 217 21.69 13.70 10.55
CA ALA A 217 20.25 13.63 10.76
C ALA A 217 19.70 12.29 10.23
N GLY A 218 20.16 11.84 9.07
CA GLY A 218 19.83 10.52 8.51
C GLY A 218 20.22 9.36 9.44
N ARG A 219 21.39 9.44 10.09
CA ARG A 219 21.85 8.45 11.08
C ARG A 219 20.95 8.39 12.31
N ILE A 220 20.65 9.56 12.90
CA ILE A 220 19.75 9.65 14.06
C ILE A 220 18.36 9.12 13.71
N LEU A 221 17.80 9.55 12.57
CA LEU A 221 16.49 9.11 12.13
C LEU A 221 16.43 7.61 11.83
N THR A 222 17.52 6.98 11.41
CA THR A 222 17.57 5.53 11.17
C THR A 222 17.28 4.77 12.47
N GLN A 223 17.95 5.15 13.55
CA GLN A 223 17.76 4.55 14.88
C GLN A 223 16.38 4.89 15.46
N VAL A 224 15.97 6.16 15.37
CA VAL A 224 14.66 6.60 15.85
C VAL A 224 13.54 5.85 15.13
N THR A 225 13.65 5.65 13.81
CA THR A 225 12.66 4.91 13.02
C THR A 225 12.54 3.46 13.51
N LEU A 226 13.67 2.75 13.66
CA LEU A 226 13.67 1.36 14.13
C LEU A 226 13.04 1.23 15.52
N ILE A 227 13.48 2.06 16.47
CA ILE A 227 12.95 2.05 17.84
C ILE A 227 11.46 2.40 17.84
N TRP A 228 11.06 3.41 17.06
CA TRP A 228 9.68 3.89 17.04
C TRP A 228 8.72 2.90 16.38
N GLU A 229 9.12 2.22 15.31
CA GLU A 229 8.31 1.16 14.70
C GLU A 229 8.08 -0.01 15.68
N PHE A 230 9.05 -0.32 16.55
CA PHE A 230 8.86 -1.35 17.56
C PHE A 230 8.02 -0.86 18.76
N VAL A 231 8.40 0.27 19.36
CA VAL A 231 7.82 0.76 20.64
C VAL A 231 6.52 1.53 20.43
N GLY A 232 6.44 2.35 19.39
CA GLY A 232 5.31 3.22 19.09
C GLY A 232 3.94 2.51 19.08
N PRO A 233 3.72 1.40 18.35
CA PRO A 233 2.43 0.72 18.33
C PRO A 233 2.04 0.14 19.69
N LEU A 234 3.02 -0.21 20.55
CA LEU A 234 2.76 -0.76 21.88
C LEU A 234 2.15 0.26 22.84
N LEU A 235 2.31 1.56 22.56
CA LEU A 235 1.67 2.64 23.31
C LEU A 235 0.14 2.53 23.32
N LEU A 236 -0.47 1.88 22.31
CA LEU A 236 -1.92 1.64 22.23
C LEU A 236 -2.45 0.76 23.38
N PHE A 237 -1.57 -0.04 24.00
CA PHE A 237 -1.90 -0.98 25.07
C PHE A 237 -1.51 -0.49 26.48
N ILE A 238 -0.88 0.68 26.62
CA ILE A 238 -0.53 1.18 27.94
C ILE A 238 -1.81 1.47 28.73
N PRO A 239 -2.03 0.85 29.90
CA PRO A 239 -3.29 0.94 30.64
C PRO A 239 -3.41 2.18 31.55
N TRP A 240 -2.37 3.01 31.62
CA TRP A 240 -2.34 4.25 32.40
C TRP A 240 -2.25 5.45 31.45
N LYS A 241 -3.00 6.52 31.70
CA LYS A 241 -3.08 7.70 30.80
C LYS A 241 -3.31 7.34 29.32
N THR A 242 -4.11 6.33 29.04
CA THR A 242 -4.21 5.72 27.70
C THR A 242 -4.66 6.66 26.62
N LYS A 243 -5.53 7.63 26.93
CA LYS A 243 -5.89 8.66 25.96
C LYS A 243 -4.65 9.45 25.50
N MET A 244 -3.79 9.84 26.44
CA MET A 244 -2.53 10.53 26.14
C MET A 244 -1.62 9.65 25.27
N PHE A 245 -1.36 8.39 25.66
CA PHE A 245 -0.49 7.50 24.88
C PHE A 245 -1.04 7.16 23.50
N ARG A 246 -2.36 6.96 23.37
CA ARG A 246 -3.00 6.74 22.07
C ARG A 246 -2.95 7.97 21.18
N THR A 247 -3.16 9.16 21.72
CA THR A 247 -2.98 10.41 20.98
C THR A 247 -1.53 10.59 20.53
N ILE A 248 -0.56 10.36 21.44
CA ILE A 248 0.88 10.43 21.09
C ILE A 248 1.19 9.45 19.96
N ALA A 249 0.77 8.19 20.08
CA ALA A 249 1.01 7.17 19.06
C ALA A 249 0.38 7.55 17.72
N ALA A 250 -0.91 7.89 17.71
CA ALA A 250 -1.61 8.23 16.47
C ALA A 250 -1.01 9.47 15.80
N LEU A 251 -0.79 10.56 16.53
CA LEU A 251 -0.25 11.79 15.95
C LEU A 251 1.21 11.63 15.51
N SER A 252 2.04 10.90 16.26
CA SER A 252 3.43 10.68 15.86
C SER A 252 3.53 9.80 14.62
N PHE A 253 2.71 8.75 14.48
CA PHE A 253 2.70 7.94 13.26
C PHE A 253 2.06 8.65 12.06
N ILE A 254 1.08 9.51 12.29
CA ILE A 254 0.56 10.40 11.24
C ILE A 254 1.69 11.33 10.77
N GLY A 255 2.43 11.94 11.69
CA GLY A 255 3.59 12.78 11.38
C GLY A 255 4.71 12.02 10.68
N PHE A 256 5.01 10.80 11.14
CA PHE A 256 5.99 9.89 10.53
C PHE A 256 5.63 9.60 9.07
N HIS A 257 4.41 9.15 8.79
CA HIS A 257 3.98 8.86 7.43
C HIS A 257 3.86 10.12 6.56
N PHE A 258 3.45 11.24 7.13
CA PHE A 258 3.46 12.52 6.42
C PHE A 258 4.90 12.90 6.03
N SER A 259 5.88 12.73 6.92
CA SER A 259 7.29 12.97 6.61
C SER A 259 7.81 12.05 5.51
N LEU A 260 7.39 10.78 5.50
CA LEU A 260 7.69 9.85 4.41
C LEU A 260 7.06 10.31 3.10
N ALA A 261 5.79 10.76 3.10
CA ALA A 261 5.13 11.25 1.90
C ALA A 261 5.79 12.50 1.31
N VAL A 262 6.35 13.36 2.18
CA VAL A 262 7.10 14.56 1.75
C VAL A 262 8.46 14.20 1.18
N CYS A 263 9.18 13.25 1.77
CA CYS A 263 10.55 12.89 1.35
C CYS A 263 10.59 11.85 0.22
N LEU A 264 9.62 10.93 0.19
CA LEU A 264 9.58 9.78 -0.72
C LEU A 264 8.21 9.66 -1.40
N ASN A 265 8.22 9.48 -2.72
CA ASN A 265 7.06 9.18 -3.53
C ASN A 265 6.69 7.69 -3.42
N LEU A 266 6.08 7.31 -2.30
CA LEU A 266 5.65 5.94 -1.99
C LEU A 266 4.25 5.59 -2.53
N GLY A 267 3.69 6.43 -3.40
CA GLY A 267 2.31 6.29 -3.88
C GLY A 267 1.29 6.46 -2.76
N THR A 268 0.28 5.58 -2.71
CA THR A 268 -0.82 5.66 -1.73
C THR A 268 -0.43 5.18 -0.33
N PHE A 269 0.74 4.53 -0.14
CA PHE A 269 1.11 3.88 1.12
C PHE A 269 1.01 4.79 2.36
N PRO A 270 1.66 5.98 2.40
CA PRO A 270 1.63 6.79 3.61
C PRO A 270 0.23 7.28 3.96
N TRP A 271 -0.60 7.56 2.95
CA TRP A 271 -1.97 8.01 3.11
C TRP A 271 -2.89 6.92 3.66
N VAL A 272 -2.72 5.69 3.18
CA VAL A 272 -3.42 4.52 3.71
C VAL A 272 -3.02 4.28 5.17
N ALA A 273 -1.74 4.37 5.50
CA ALA A 273 -1.28 4.20 6.86
C ALA A 273 -1.75 5.33 7.80
N ILE A 274 -1.73 6.59 7.35
CA ILE A 274 -2.35 7.74 8.05
C ILE A 274 -3.83 7.47 8.31
N SER A 275 -4.57 7.04 7.29
CA SER A 275 -6.00 6.76 7.43
C SER A 275 -6.28 5.71 8.50
N TYR A 276 -5.46 4.66 8.57
CA TYR A 276 -5.53 3.64 9.63
C TYR A 276 -5.30 4.26 11.02
N TRP A 277 -4.29 5.11 11.18
CA TRP A 277 -4.02 5.78 12.47
C TRP A 277 -5.11 6.73 12.94
N LEU A 278 -5.87 7.34 12.01
CA LEU A 278 -7.04 8.17 12.35
C LEU A 278 -8.10 7.37 13.13
N ALA A 279 -8.19 6.05 12.93
CA ALA A 279 -9.12 5.19 13.67
C ALA A 279 -8.82 5.13 15.18
N PHE A 280 -7.59 5.45 15.59
CA PHE A 280 -7.12 5.32 16.98
C PHE A 280 -7.09 6.64 17.75
N LEU A 281 -7.48 7.75 17.12
CA LEU A 281 -7.65 9.02 17.83
C LEU A 281 -8.75 8.89 18.90
N PRO A 282 -8.49 9.27 20.16
CA PRO A 282 -9.50 9.20 21.21
C PRO A 282 -10.51 10.34 21.10
N GLY A 283 -11.67 10.16 21.73
CA GLY A 283 -12.78 11.12 21.70
C GLY A 283 -12.43 12.56 22.08
N ASP A 284 -11.48 12.76 23.00
CA ASP A 284 -11.08 14.09 23.49
C ASP A 284 -10.46 14.96 22.38
N VAL A 285 -9.84 14.33 21.37
CA VAL A 285 -9.33 15.04 20.18
C VAL A 285 -10.49 15.66 19.41
N TRP A 286 -11.58 14.91 19.24
CA TRP A 286 -12.79 15.39 18.57
C TRP A 286 -13.51 16.44 19.40
N GLU A 287 -13.60 16.29 20.73
CA GLU A 287 -14.19 17.34 21.58
C GLU A 287 -13.40 18.65 21.44
N THR A 288 -12.07 18.60 21.47
CA THR A 288 -11.23 19.80 21.32
C THR A 288 -11.40 20.44 19.94
N ALA A 289 -11.39 19.64 18.87
CA ALA A 289 -11.60 20.12 17.52
C ALA A 289 -13.00 20.72 17.34
N LEU A 290 -14.05 20.01 17.74
CA LEU A 290 -15.44 20.46 17.60
C LEU A 290 -15.76 21.68 18.48
N ASN A 291 -15.21 21.76 19.69
CA ASN A 291 -15.35 22.93 20.58
C ASN A 291 -14.64 24.17 20.00
N SER A 292 -13.58 23.99 19.20
CA SER A 292 -12.94 25.08 18.46
C SER A 292 -13.82 25.63 17.34
N PHE A 293 -14.74 24.81 16.80
CA PHE A 293 -15.71 25.21 15.77
C PHE A 293 -17.09 25.62 16.33
N LYS A 294 -17.42 25.25 17.58
CA LYS A 294 -18.66 25.66 18.26
C LYS A 294 -18.40 25.89 19.76
N LYS A 295 -18.53 27.15 20.21
CA LYS A 295 -18.85 27.49 21.61
C LYS A 295 -20.28 26.99 21.93
N ILE A 296 -20.51 25.70 22.16
CA ILE A 296 -21.76 25.20 22.74
C ILE A 296 -21.48 24.06 23.73
N LYS A 297 -22.11 24.18 24.91
CA LYS A 297 -21.98 23.33 26.10
C LYS A 297 -22.42 21.89 25.89
N GLY A 298 -21.60 21.00 26.46
CA GLY A 298 -22.05 19.94 27.38
C GLY A 298 -22.59 18.66 26.76
N SER A 299 -21.84 17.57 26.90
CA SER A 299 -22.38 16.22 26.86
C SER A 299 -21.87 15.41 28.05
N GLN A 300 -22.80 14.84 28.82
CA GLN A 300 -22.50 13.94 29.92
C GLN A 300 -22.00 12.59 29.41
N PHE A 301 -21.03 12.04 30.14
CA PHE A 301 -20.47 10.71 29.91
C PHE A 301 -21.48 9.62 30.27
N ILE A 302 -21.65 8.64 29.38
CA ILE A 302 -22.44 7.44 29.66
C ILE A 302 -21.53 6.22 29.60
N THR A 303 -21.71 5.35 30.59
CA THR A 303 -21.07 4.04 30.73
C THR A 303 -21.49 3.06 29.62
N PRO A 304 -20.67 2.02 29.34
CA PRO A 304 -20.93 1.13 28.22
C PRO A 304 -22.25 0.37 28.43
N THR A 305 -23.17 0.46 27.47
CA THR A 305 -24.19 -0.57 27.28
C THR A 305 -23.47 -1.86 26.88
N GLN A 306 -23.61 -2.89 27.72
CA GLN A 306 -23.17 -4.23 27.38
C GLN A 306 -23.86 -4.66 26.09
N ILE A 307 -23.07 -4.92 25.05
CA ILE A 307 -23.56 -5.64 23.87
C ILE A 307 -23.91 -7.04 24.36
N GLN A 308 -25.21 -7.33 24.49
CA GLN A 308 -25.68 -8.69 24.75
C GLN A 308 -25.17 -9.60 23.62
N GLY A 309 -24.42 -10.64 24.01
CA GLY A 309 -23.78 -11.57 23.09
C GLY A 309 -24.80 -12.27 22.21
N ASN A 310 -24.73 -12.03 20.90
CA ASN A 310 -25.43 -12.81 19.89
C ASN A 310 -24.53 -13.97 19.48
N HIS A 311 -24.99 -15.22 19.60
CA HIS A 311 -24.20 -16.40 19.24
C HIS A 311 -23.64 -16.34 17.81
N ARG A 312 -24.36 -15.73 16.85
CA ARG A 312 -23.86 -15.55 15.47
C ARG A 312 -22.66 -14.62 15.40
N LEU A 313 -22.64 -13.56 16.20
CA LEU A 313 -21.53 -12.62 16.28
C LEU A 313 -20.30 -13.29 16.88
N LEU A 314 -20.49 -14.09 17.94
CA LEU A 314 -19.41 -14.86 18.56
C LEU A 314 -18.76 -15.84 17.57
N THR A 315 -19.54 -16.57 16.79
CA THR A 315 -19.00 -17.48 15.76
C THR A 315 -18.15 -16.73 14.73
N LEU A 316 -18.61 -15.57 14.26
CA LEU A 316 -17.84 -14.74 13.32
C LEU A 316 -16.55 -14.21 13.95
N GLU A 317 -16.60 -13.75 15.20
CA GLU A 317 -15.41 -13.29 15.93
C GLU A 317 -14.36 -14.41 16.06
N LEU A 318 -14.79 -15.64 16.37
CA LEU A 318 -13.89 -16.80 16.45
C LEU A 318 -13.24 -17.13 15.10
N ILE A 319 -13.98 -17.03 13.99
CA ILE A 319 -13.43 -17.20 12.64
C ILE A 319 -12.34 -16.16 12.36
N PHE A 320 -12.60 -14.89 12.71
CA PHE A 320 -11.64 -13.80 12.53
C PHE A 320 -10.41 -13.95 13.42
N VAL A 321 -10.57 -14.43 14.66
CA VAL A 321 -9.45 -14.82 15.52
C VAL A 321 -8.63 -15.93 14.86
N GLY A 322 -9.27 -16.94 14.27
CA GLY A 322 -8.59 -17.98 13.50
C GLY A 322 -7.74 -17.42 12.36
N PHE A 323 -8.31 -16.52 11.54
CA PHE A 323 -7.55 -15.83 10.48
C PHE A 323 -6.38 -15.01 11.03
N MET A 324 -6.55 -14.37 12.20
CA MET A 324 -5.51 -13.56 12.81
C MET A 324 -4.33 -14.43 13.25
N SER A 325 -4.62 -15.59 13.83
CA SER A 325 -3.60 -16.59 14.16
C SER A 325 -2.86 -17.05 12.91
N LEU A 326 -3.56 -17.35 11.81
CA LEU A 326 -2.93 -17.75 10.54
C LEU A 326 -2.02 -16.64 9.97
N VAL A 327 -2.49 -15.39 9.98
CA VAL A 327 -1.72 -14.22 9.55
C VAL A 327 -0.46 -14.04 10.39
N PHE A 328 -0.58 -14.13 11.71
CA PHE A 328 0.55 -14.02 12.63
C PHE A 328 1.56 -15.14 12.37
N THR A 329 1.09 -16.39 12.24
CA THR A 329 1.94 -17.54 11.91
C THR A 329 2.64 -17.36 10.56
N GLN A 330 1.96 -16.81 9.55
CA GLN A 330 2.60 -16.54 8.25
C GLN A 330 3.72 -15.50 8.39
N ASN A 331 3.48 -14.36 9.06
CA ASN A 331 4.50 -13.34 9.26
C ASN A 331 5.70 -13.89 10.05
N LEU A 332 5.44 -14.71 11.08
CA LEU A 332 6.50 -15.37 11.83
C LEU A 332 7.30 -16.33 10.95
N ALA A 333 6.62 -17.16 10.16
CA ALA A 333 7.25 -18.10 9.23
C ALA A 333 8.12 -17.39 8.19
N ASP A 334 7.63 -16.28 7.63
CA ASP A 334 8.36 -15.48 6.65
C ASP A 334 9.57 -14.77 7.29
N LEU A 335 9.44 -14.28 8.53
CA LEU A 335 10.53 -13.62 9.27
C LEU A 335 11.69 -14.57 9.56
N ILE A 336 11.40 -15.79 10.03
CA ILE A 336 12.44 -16.78 10.38
C ILE A 336 12.85 -17.66 9.19
N ASN A 337 12.37 -17.34 7.98
CA ASN A 337 12.56 -18.11 6.75
C ASN A 337 12.17 -19.60 6.87
N GLN A 338 11.18 -19.92 7.69
CA GLN A 338 10.63 -21.27 7.87
C GLN A 338 9.22 -21.37 7.29
N ARG A 339 9.12 -21.22 5.96
CA ARG A 339 7.85 -21.38 5.22
C ARG A 339 7.09 -22.69 5.50
N PRO A 340 7.73 -23.84 5.84
CA PRO A 340 7.02 -25.06 6.23
C PRO A 340 6.18 -24.95 7.51
N LEU A 341 6.39 -23.91 8.34
CA LEU A 341 5.61 -23.67 9.56
C LEU A 341 4.10 -23.51 9.29
N LEU A 342 3.73 -23.06 8.10
CA LEU A 342 2.34 -22.98 7.65
C LEU A 342 2.03 -24.07 6.61
N PRO A 343 1.23 -25.10 6.95
CA PRO A 343 0.81 -26.13 6.01
C PRO A 343 0.20 -25.57 4.72
N LYS A 344 0.44 -26.26 3.58
CA LYS A 344 -0.03 -25.82 2.25
C LYS A 344 -1.52 -25.45 2.20
N PRO A 345 -2.47 -26.19 2.79
CA PRO A 345 -3.89 -25.82 2.74
C PRO A 345 -4.18 -24.47 3.41
N LEU A 346 -3.53 -24.18 4.54
CA LEU A 346 -3.70 -22.92 5.27
C LEU A 346 -3.03 -21.76 4.53
N ARG A 347 -1.88 -21.99 3.90
CA ARG A 347 -1.26 -21.01 3.01
C ARG A 347 -2.12 -20.70 1.79
N SER A 348 -2.69 -21.73 1.16
CA SER A 348 -3.65 -21.57 0.05
C SER A 348 -4.89 -20.79 0.51
N LEU A 349 -5.42 -21.05 1.71
CA LEU A 349 -6.52 -20.28 2.27
C LEU A 349 -6.18 -18.79 2.40
N LEU A 350 -5.00 -18.45 2.91
CA LEU A 350 -4.53 -17.05 2.99
C LEU A 350 -4.34 -16.42 1.60
N MET A 351 -3.86 -17.18 0.62
CA MET A 351 -3.74 -16.68 -0.77
C MET A 351 -5.11 -16.46 -1.42
N THR A 352 -6.05 -17.40 -1.27
CA THR A 352 -7.40 -17.30 -1.86
C THR A 352 -8.18 -16.15 -1.25
N THR A 353 -8.08 -15.95 0.06
CA THR A 353 -8.69 -14.82 0.77
C THR A 353 -7.91 -13.52 0.62
N ASN A 354 -6.73 -13.59 -0.01
CA ASN A 354 -5.75 -12.50 -0.10
C ASN A 354 -5.37 -11.94 1.29
N LEU A 355 -5.36 -12.73 2.36
CA LEU A 355 -4.89 -12.26 3.67
C LEU A 355 -3.38 -12.43 3.87
N ASN A 356 -2.71 -13.03 2.88
CA ASN A 356 -1.26 -13.08 2.85
C ASN A 356 -0.66 -11.67 2.85
N GLN A 357 0.41 -11.49 3.62
CA GLN A 357 1.06 -10.19 3.80
C GLN A 357 2.53 -10.37 4.20
N THR A 358 3.35 -9.37 3.87
CA THR A 358 4.76 -9.26 4.28
C THR A 358 5.07 -7.78 4.45
N TRP A 359 5.86 -7.43 5.47
CA TRP A 359 6.11 -6.05 5.86
C TRP A 359 7.61 -5.73 5.91
N ASP A 360 8.30 -5.95 4.80
CA ASP A 360 9.76 -5.83 4.63
C ASP A 360 10.20 -4.47 4.06
N MET A 361 9.43 -3.41 4.31
CA MET A 361 9.63 -2.08 3.68
C MET A 361 11.06 -1.55 3.86
N PHE A 362 11.84 -1.50 2.76
CA PHE A 362 13.27 -1.15 2.74
C PHE A 362 14.15 -2.04 3.62
N ALA A 363 13.76 -3.31 3.77
CA ALA A 363 14.36 -4.29 4.65
C ALA A 363 14.41 -5.69 3.98
N PRO A 364 15.21 -6.64 4.48
CA PRO A 364 16.19 -6.47 5.55
C PRO A 364 17.31 -5.49 5.16
N TYR A 365 17.81 -5.58 3.93
CA TYR A 365 18.81 -4.66 3.43
C TYR A 365 18.14 -3.62 2.51
N PRO A 366 18.32 -2.32 2.77
CA PRO A 366 17.91 -1.29 1.82
C PRO A 366 18.52 -1.53 0.44
N ILE A 367 17.77 -1.18 -0.61
CA ILE A 367 18.23 -1.29 -1.99
C ILE A 367 19.47 -0.42 -2.17
N ARG A 368 20.53 -0.99 -2.76
CA ARG A 368 21.77 -0.28 -3.09
C ARG A 368 21.98 -0.09 -4.59
N ASN A 369 21.39 -0.96 -5.40
CA ASN A 369 21.46 -0.88 -6.85
C ASN A 369 20.21 -0.18 -7.34
N ASP A 370 20.37 1.04 -7.85
CA ASP A 370 19.32 1.80 -8.50
C ASP A 370 19.74 2.17 -9.93
N GLY A 371 19.00 3.06 -10.59
CA GLY A 371 19.35 3.53 -11.93
C GLY A 371 18.20 4.18 -12.66
N TRP A 372 18.30 4.22 -13.98
CA TRP A 372 17.23 4.67 -14.85
C TRP A 372 17.21 3.89 -16.15
N PHE A 373 16.05 3.87 -16.81
CA PHE A 373 15.88 3.17 -18.08
C PHE A 373 16.12 4.10 -19.26
N VAL A 374 16.73 3.54 -20.32
CA VAL A 374 16.86 4.15 -21.63
C VAL A 374 16.30 3.16 -22.66
N LEU A 375 15.28 3.56 -23.41
CA LEU A 375 14.60 2.70 -24.39
C LEU A 375 14.96 3.17 -25.79
N GLU A 376 16.09 2.69 -26.30
CA GLU A 376 16.65 3.09 -27.60
C GLU A 376 15.77 2.52 -28.72
N GLY A 377 14.92 3.37 -29.32
CA GLY A 377 14.03 3.00 -30.42
C GLY A 377 14.54 3.47 -31.77
N THR A 378 14.59 2.57 -32.75
CA THR A 378 14.82 2.90 -34.16
C THR A 378 13.54 2.68 -34.94
N TYR A 379 13.10 3.69 -35.69
CA TYR A 379 11.85 3.70 -36.43
C TYR A 379 12.06 3.39 -37.91
N LEU A 380 11.03 2.93 -38.62
CA LEU A 380 11.14 2.56 -40.04
C LEU A 380 11.60 3.69 -40.98
N ASN A 381 11.34 4.94 -40.61
CA ASN A 381 11.82 6.13 -41.32
C ASN A 381 13.31 6.45 -41.05
N GLY A 382 13.99 5.65 -40.22
CA GLY A 382 15.39 5.85 -39.82
C GLY A 382 15.59 6.76 -38.61
N GLU A 383 14.53 7.37 -38.07
CA GLU A 383 14.59 8.19 -36.86
C GLU A 383 14.98 7.35 -35.65
N THR A 384 15.78 7.91 -34.73
CA THR A 384 16.11 7.29 -33.45
C THR A 384 15.75 8.22 -32.29
N LYS A 385 15.07 7.68 -31.29
CA LYS A 385 14.67 8.41 -30.08
C LYS A 385 14.42 7.45 -28.92
N ASP A 386 14.45 7.99 -27.71
CA ASP A 386 14.08 7.24 -26.52
C ASP A 386 12.56 7.04 -26.46
N CYS A 387 12.08 5.79 -26.43
CA CYS A 387 10.66 5.47 -26.39
C CYS A 387 9.99 5.86 -25.06
N LEU A 388 10.75 6.07 -23.99
CA LEU A 388 10.20 6.49 -22.70
C LEU A 388 9.90 7.99 -22.66
N THR A 389 10.86 8.81 -23.14
CA THR A 389 10.78 10.27 -23.08
C THR A 389 10.28 10.92 -24.37
N ASN A 390 10.28 10.18 -25.49
CA ASN A 390 10.05 10.68 -26.84
C ASN A 390 11.00 11.83 -27.23
N GLN A 391 12.23 11.81 -26.69
CA GLN A 391 13.30 12.78 -26.93
C GLN A 391 14.55 12.10 -27.51
N ALA A 392 15.57 12.89 -27.85
CA ALA A 392 16.87 12.36 -28.26
C ALA A 392 17.44 11.41 -27.20
N ILE A 393 18.05 10.31 -27.65
CA ILE A 393 18.60 9.30 -26.76
C ILE A 393 19.75 9.92 -25.96
N THR A 394 19.66 9.83 -24.63
CA THR A 394 20.72 10.22 -23.72
C THR A 394 20.92 9.14 -22.66
N PHE A 395 22.19 8.88 -22.35
CA PHE A 395 22.58 7.98 -21.26
C PHE A 395 22.91 8.75 -19.98
N ALA A 396 22.78 10.09 -19.99
CA ALA A 396 23.02 10.91 -18.81
C ALA A 396 21.90 10.72 -17.77
N LYS A 397 22.27 10.83 -16.49
CA LYS A 397 21.32 10.75 -15.38
C LYS A 397 20.37 11.96 -15.42
N PRO A 398 19.04 11.78 -15.38
CA PRO A 398 18.11 12.89 -15.25
C PRO A 398 18.22 13.51 -13.85
N SER A 399 17.86 14.79 -13.70
CA SER A 399 17.90 15.47 -12.40
C SER A 399 17.02 14.80 -11.33
N TYR A 400 15.89 14.21 -11.78
CA TYR A 400 14.96 13.43 -10.97
C TYR A 400 14.48 12.21 -11.75
N VAL A 401 15.00 11.03 -11.42
CA VAL A 401 14.61 9.75 -12.06
C VAL A 401 13.12 9.47 -11.85
N SER A 402 12.58 9.82 -10.68
CA SER A 402 11.16 9.65 -10.37
C SER A 402 10.20 10.33 -11.36
N ASN A 403 10.65 11.36 -12.08
CA ASN A 403 9.87 12.08 -13.10
C ASN A 403 9.93 11.44 -14.50
N LEU A 404 10.76 10.43 -14.73
CA LEU A 404 10.81 9.72 -16.02
C LEU A 404 9.54 8.92 -16.31
N TYR A 405 8.80 8.54 -15.26
CA TYR A 405 7.65 7.64 -15.38
C TYR A 405 6.34 8.42 -15.39
N PRO A 406 5.41 8.11 -16.31
CA PRO A 406 4.12 8.80 -16.38
C PRO A 406 3.26 8.67 -15.13
N SER A 407 3.44 7.59 -14.36
CA SER A 407 2.71 7.37 -13.10
C SER A 407 3.46 6.45 -12.15
N SER A 408 2.91 6.32 -10.94
CA SER A 408 3.45 5.39 -9.93
C SER A 408 3.35 3.92 -10.38
N GLU A 409 2.32 3.56 -11.15
CA GLU A 409 2.09 2.24 -11.71
C GLU A 409 3.13 1.90 -12.78
N TRP A 410 3.42 2.84 -13.69
CA TRP A 410 4.51 2.69 -14.63
C TRP A 410 5.83 2.53 -13.90
N ARG A 411 6.12 3.39 -12.92
CA ARG A 411 7.35 3.27 -12.12
C ARG A 411 7.48 1.90 -11.46
N LYS A 412 6.42 1.39 -10.82
CA LYS A 412 6.40 0.04 -10.21
C LYS A 412 6.66 -1.05 -11.26
N PHE A 413 6.02 -0.96 -12.42
CA PHE A 413 6.24 -1.90 -13.52
C PHE A 413 7.70 -1.90 -14.01
N TYR A 414 8.29 -0.72 -14.23
CA TYR A 414 9.70 -0.60 -14.62
C TYR A 414 10.66 -1.11 -13.54
N LEU A 415 10.44 -0.76 -12.28
CA LEU A 415 11.21 -1.30 -11.16
C LEU A 415 11.17 -2.83 -11.14
N PHE A 416 10.01 -3.43 -11.45
CA PHE A 416 9.87 -4.87 -11.55
C PHE A 416 10.69 -5.49 -12.70
N LEU A 417 10.82 -4.79 -13.84
CA LEU A 417 11.68 -5.23 -14.96
C LEU A 417 13.15 -5.35 -14.54
N TRP A 418 13.62 -4.46 -13.67
CA TRP A 418 14.99 -4.47 -13.15
C TRP A 418 15.19 -5.50 -12.04
N ASP A 419 14.40 -5.42 -10.96
CA ASP A 419 14.61 -6.16 -9.70
C ASP A 419 14.68 -7.67 -9.91
N ARG A 420 13.80 -8.23 -10.74
CA ARG A 420 13.68 -9.69 -10.89
C ARG A 420 14.31 -10.25 -12.15
N GLY A 421 14.84 -9.40 -13.03
CA GLY A 421 15.45 -9.81 -14.29
C GLY A 421 14.60 -10.83 -15.07
N ASP A 422 13.28 -10.84 -14.84
CA ASP A 422 12.43 -11.90 -15.35
C ASP A 422 12.20 -11.61 -16.82
N ARG A 423 13.10 -12.15 -17.65
CA ARG A 423 13.09 -12.04 -19.10
C ARG A 423 11.71 -12.38 -19.69
N GLN A 424 10.89 -13.11 -18.93
CA GLN A 424 9.50 -13.38 -19.21
C GLN A 424 8.67 -12.10 -19.46
N ILE A 425 8.89 -10.99 -18.76
CA ILE A 425 8.07 -9.77 -18.93
C ILE A 425 8.61 -8.84 -20.03
N LEU A 426 9.92 -8.89 -20.29
CA LEU A 426 10.56 -8.03 -21.30
C LEU A 426 10.01 -8.27 -22.70
N LEU A 427 9.67 -9.51 -23.07
CA LEU A 427 9.08 -9.81 -24.37
C LEU A 427 7.66 -9.24 -24.55
N PRO A 428 6.67 -9.52 -23.66
CA PRO A 428 5.36 -8.85 -23.69
C PRO A 428 5.47 -7.32 -23.71
N PHE A 429 6.39 -6.76 -22.93
CA PHE A 429 6.62 -5.32 -22.89
C PHE A 429 7.19 -4.75 -24.18
N ALA A 430 8.21 -5.39 -24.76
CA ALA A 430 8.78 -4.97 -26.05
C ALA A 430 7.73 -5.07 -27.17
N ARG A 431 6.94 -6.15 -27.19
CA ARG A 431 5.82 -6.30 -28.13
C ARG A 431 4.75 -5.23 -27.94
N TYR A 432 4.46 -4.84 -26.69
CA TYR A 432 3.57 -3.74 -26.38
C TYR A 432 4.10 -2.42 -26.95
N LEU A 433 5.38 -2.09 -26.77
CA LEU A 433 5.99 -0.88 -27.33
C LEU A 433 5.93 -0.86 -28.87
N CYS A 434 6.23 -1.98 -29.53
CA CYS A 434 6.07 -2.11 -30.98
C CYS A 434 4.63 -1.84 -31.45
N ARG A 435 3.63 -2.39 -30.77
CA ARG A 435 2.21 -2.13 -31.09
C ARG A 435 1.80 -0.69 -30.83
N SER A 436 2.18 -0.16 -29.68
CA SER A 436 1.84 1.20 -29.25
C SER A 436 2.38 2.25 -30.23
N SER A 437 3.60 2.05 -30.74
CA SER A 437 4.18 2.94 -31.76
C SER A 437 3.34 3.03 -33.04
N LYS A 438 2.72 1.93 -33.47
CA LYS A 438 1.87 1.88 -34.67
C LYS A 438 0.53 2.59 -34.51
N SER A 439 0.06 2.74 -33.26
CA SER A 439 -1.21 3.40 -32.94
C SER A 439 -1.06 4.91 -32.69
N SER A 440 0.17 5.43 -32.65
CA SER A 440 0.41 6.86 -32.44
C SER A 440 0.34 7.62 -33.77
N ASP A 441 -0.70 8.43 -33.94
CA ASP A 441 -0.90 9.24 -35.14
C ASP A 441 0.34 10.09 -35.45
N GLY A 442 0.80 10.03 -36.70
CA GLY A 442 1.94 10.81 -37.20
C GLY A 442 3.33 10.25 -36.84
N MET A 443 3.43 9.12 -36.14
CA MET A 443 4.72 8.45 -35.91
C MET A 443 4.93 7.30 -36.88
N SER A 444 6.16 7.19 -37.40
CA SER A 444 6.59 5.97 -38.09
C SER A 444 6.50 4.78 -37.11
N PRO A 445 6.21 3.55 -37.57
CA PRO A 445 6.30 2.37 -36.72
C PRO A 445 7.72 2.13 -36.18
N LEU A 446 7.80 1.60 -34.96
CA LEU A 446 9.05 1.13 -34.38
C LEU A 446 9.56 -0.10 -35.15
N SER A 447 10.85 -0.09 -35.50
CA SER A 447 11.55 -1.17 -36.17
C SER A 447 12.31 -2.05 -35.19
N THR A 448 13.18 -1.45 -34.39
CA THR A 448 13.96 -2.14 -33.37
C THR A 448 13.94 -1.37 -32.07
N LEU A 449 14.11 -2.10 -30.97
CA LEU A 449 14.16 -1.56 -29.62
C LEU A 449 15.30 -2.21 -28.85
N LYS A 450 16.05 -1.40 -28.11
CA LYS A 450 16.98 -1.88 -27.09
C LYS A 450 16.62 -1.25 -25.74
N ILE A 451 16.42 -2.10 -24.74
CA ILE A 451 16.09 -1.68 -23.37
C ILE A 451 17.37 -1.78 -22.55
N THR A 452 17.87 -0.62 -22.11
CA THR A 452 19.08 -0.51 -21.29
C THR A 452 18.73 0.06 -19.92
N PHE A 453 19.24 -0.56 -18.85
CA PHE A 453 19.19 -0.01 -17.50
C PHE A 453 20.55 0.57 -17.14
N MET A 454 20.60 1.86 -16.86
CA MET A 454 21.79 2.57 -16.42
C MET A 454 21.97 2.34 -14.93
N LYS A 455 22.68 1.28 -14.56
CA LYS A 455 22.84 0.85 -13.18
C LYS A 455 23.78 1.80 -12.45
N GLU A 456 23.31 2.35 -11.34
CA GLU A 456 24.09 3.13 -10.40
C GLU A 456 24.04 2.45 -9.03
N THR A 457 25.18 2.29 -8.38
CA THR A 457 25.24 1.70 -7.04
C THR A 457 25.44 2.79 -6.02
N THR A 458 24.51 2.95 -5.08
CA THR A 458 24.71 3.85 -3.94
C THR A 458 25.87 3.33 -3.09
N PRO A 459 26.96 4.09 -2.95
CA PRO A 459 28.12 3.66 -2.19
C PRO A 459 27.84 3.74 -0.68
N PRO A 460 28.65 3.09 0.17
CA PRO A 460 28.64 3.37 1.60
C PRO A 460 28.81 4.87 1.87
N LEU A 461 28.21 5.34 2.96
CA LEU A 461 28.24 6.75 3.34
C LEU A 461 29.69 7.26 3.46
N GLY A 462 29.97 8.40 2.84
CA GLY A 462 31.31 9.01 2.76
C GLY A 462 32.21 8.48 1.63
N MET A 463 31.77 7.48 0.87
CA MET A 463 32.51 7.01 -0.32
C MET A 463 31.97 7.66 -1.60
N PRO A 464 32.82 7.87 -2.63
CA PRO A 464 32.37 8.41 -3.91
C PRO A 464 31.44 7.44 -4.63
N PHE A 465 30.53 7.97 -5.45
CA PHE A 465 29.70 7.15 -6.33
C PHE A 465 30.57 6.43 -7.36
N PRO A 466 30.37 5.11 -7.57
CA PRO A 466 31.04 4.38 -8.63
C PRO A 466 30.51 4.81 -10.00
N ASP A 467 31.25 4.47 -11.05
CA ASP A 467 30.83 4.70 -12.42
C ASP A 467 29.51 3.97 -12.73
N VAL A 468 28.66 4.63 -13.52
CA VAL A 468 27.39 4.08 -13.98
C VAL A 468 27.65 2.98 -15.00
N VAL A 469 27.01 1.83 -14.82
CA VAL A 469 27.19 0.65 -15.69
C VAL A 469 25.95 0.45 -16.56
N PRO A 470 26.02 0.61 -17.89
CA PRO A 470 24.90 0.30 -18.78
C PRO A 470 24.67 -1.21 -18.88
N VAL A 471 23.47 -1.66 -18.52
CA VAL A 471 23.07 -3.07 -18.59
C VAL A 471 21.99 -3.23 -19.66
N THR A 472 22.31 -3.89 -20.77
CA THR A 472 21.31 -4.22 -21.80
C THR A 472 20.42 -5.35 -21.29
N LEU A 473 19.13 -5.06 -21.08
CA LEU A 473 18.15 -6.02 -20.60
C LEU A 473 17.52 -6.81 -21.75
N TRP A 474 17.26 -6.13 -22.88
CA TRP A 474 16.55 -6.72 -24.00
C TRP A 474 16.89 -6.03 -25.32
N GLN A 475 16.90 -6.80 -26.40
CA GLN A 475 16.90 -6.31 -27.78
C GLN A 475 15.76 -6.97 -28.53
N HIS A 476 15.04 -6.20 -29.33
CA HIS A 476 13.85 -6.66 -30.02
C HIS A 476 13.77 -6.11 -31.44
N ASP A 477 13.36 -6.97 -32.37
CA ASP A 477 12.95 -6.60 -33.71
C ASP A 477 11.42 -6.73 -33.78
N CYS A 478 10.73 -5.63 -34.06
CA CYS A 478 9.27 -5.55 -34.09
C CYS A 478 8.63 -6.32 -35.26
N PHE A 479 9.43 -6.81 -36.20
CA PHE A 479 9.02 -7.57 -37.39
C PHE A 479 9.52 -9.01 -37.39
N SER A 480 10.39 -9.39 -36.44
CA SER A 480 10.71 -10.79 -36.17
C SER A 480 9.46 -11.56 -35.70
N LYS A 481 9.25 -12.76 -36.24
CA LYS A 481 8.09 -13.63 -35.92
C LYS A 481 8.14 -14.17 -34.49
#